data_AF-A0AA36JRT0-F1
#
_entry.id   AF-A0AA36JRT0-F1
#
_cell.length_a   1.000
_cell.length_b   1.000
_cell.length_c   1.000
_cell.angle_alpha   90.00
_cell.angle_beta   90.00
_cell.angle_gamma   90.00
#
_symmetry.space_group_name_H-M   'P 1'
#
loop_
_entity.id
_entity.type
_entity.pdbx_description
1 polymer ?
#
loop_
_entity_poly.entity_id
_entity_poly.type
_entity_poly.pdbx_seq_one_letter_code
_entity_poly.pdbx_strand_id
1 'polypeptide(L)'
;MGKHREEKRKAKSRSREKRRSNGHAMPMPLMGGMPFSPFMLQQQQWAAFMAMAKKRKKEKKKRKRRRESSSSDSSSSAAAGETTGLDEFIAAAAKAARKDEEEPTKVPCNPDDMTSLDALIAAGPSSEGQGEPTAPAPAPAPAPAPAPGSAPATAAAALAMGGPPEKHGDTWEEPREKTGLKLIGEEAPPNLPWRYVLKDESRRSFVGFLPRTLSRDVCASFYEKALSGANWLQPAGPNGPIPRKTAWMVYFDCACTYRYGRIEVEPQQYPQWMCTLMHWVMRGTGPTAAI
;
A
#
# COMPACT_ATOMS: atom_id res chain seq x y z
N MET A 1 39.86 35.49 -8.36
CA MET A 1 38.76 34.58 -8.78
C MET A 1 37.32 35.16 -8.64
N GLY A 2 37.11 36.36 -8.08
CA GLY A 2 35.75 36.90 -7.86
C GLY A 2 35.00 37.40 -9.11
N LYS A 3 35.69 38.03 -10.07
CA LYS A 3 35.07 38.70 -11.23
C LYS A 3 34.27 37.74 -12.14
N HIS A 4 34.75 36.51 -12.32
CA HIS A 4 34.07 35.53 -13.20
C HIS A 4 32.73 35.02 -12.62
N ARG A 5 32.57 35.04 -11.29
CA ARG A 5 31.34 34.56 -10.63
C ARG A 5 30.20 35.59 -10.74
N GLU A 6 30.54 36.86 -10.86
CA GLU A 6 29.57 37.95 -10.95
C GLU A 6 28.96 38.10 -12.36
N GLU A 7 29.75 37.92 -13.41
CA GLU A 7 29.24 37.90 -14.80
C GLU A 7 28.24 36.77 -15.04
N LYS A 8 28.49 35.59 -14.46
CA LYS A 8 27.55 34.44 -14.56
C LYS A 8 26.21 34.71 -13.87
N ARG A 9 26.17 35.59 -12.85
CA ARG A 9 24.92 36.01 -12.20
C ARG A 9 24.16 37.03 -13.07
N LYS A 10 24.84 38.01 -13.67
CA LYS A 10 24.21 39.01 -14.57
C LYS A 10 23.67 38.40 -15.87
N ALA A 11 24.34 37.40 -16.44
CA ALA A 11 23.84 36.72 -17.64
C ALA A 11 22.54 35.92 -17.38
N LYS A 12 22.39 35.37 -16.16
CA LYS A 12 21.23 34.53 -15.80
C LYS A 12 19.98 35.36 -15.49
N SER A 13 20.11 36.59 -15.00
CA SER A 13 18.95 37.48 -14.79
C SER A 13 18.36 37.98 -16.10
N ARG A 14 19.21 38.39 -17.07
CA ARG A 14 18.76 38.89 -18.39
C ARG A 14 18.00 37.83 -19.21
N SER A 15 18.35 36.56 -19.07
CA SER A 15 17.65 35.46 -19.76
C SER A 15 16.23 35.22 -19.21
N ARG A 16 15.97 35.57 -17.94
CA ARG A 16 14.66 35.37 -17.30
C ARG A 16 13.68 36.50 -17.63
N GLU A 17 14.18 37.72 -17.79
CA GLU A 17 13.40 38.89 -18.22
C GLU A 17 12.83 38.70 -19.64
N LYS A 18 13.64 38.21 -20.58
CA LYS A 18 13.28 38.09 -22.00
C LYS A 18 12.21 37.03 -22.29
N ARG A 19 11.86 36.18 -21.32
CA ARG A 19 10.77 35.20 -21.46
C ARG A 19 9.40 35.73 -21.01
N ARG A 20 9.33 36.90 -20.36
CA ARG A 20 8.05 37.48 -19.92
C ARG A 20 7.39 38.38 -20.97
N SER A 21 8.11 38.86 -21.98
CA SER A 21 7.60 39.87 -22.92
C SER A 21 7.02 39.32 -24.24
N ASN A 22 6.90 37.99 -24.41
CA ASN A 22 6.44 37.39 -25.67
C ASN A 22 5.06 36.73 -25.57
N GLY A 23 4.15 37.32 -24.79
CA GLY A 23 2.73 36.98 -24.77
C GLY A 23 1.98 37.71 -25.88
N HIS A 24 2.20 37.31 -27.14
CA HIS A 24 1.34 37.71 -28.25
C HIS A 24 0.07 36.87 -28.18
N ALA A 25 -1.08 37.53 -27.96
CA ALA A 25 -2.39 36.92 -28.02
C ALA A 25 -2.66 36.49 -29.47
N MET A 26 -2.68 35.18 -29.71
CA MET A 26 -3.12 34.62 -30.98
C MET A 26 -4.65 34.64 -31.03
N PRO A 27 -5.26 35.13 -32.13
CA PRO A 27 -6.70 35.02 -32.32
C PRO A 27 -7.12 33.56 -32.48
N MET A 28 -8.10 33.13 -31.69
CA MET A 28 -8.70 31.80 -31.77
C MET A 28 -9.57 31.71 -33.04
N PRO A 29 -9.30 30.76 -33.95
CA PRO A 29 -10.24 30.47 -35.03
C PRO A 29 -11.46 29.72 -34.46
N LEU A 30 -12.65 30.26 -34.75
CA LEU A 30 -13.93 29.56 -34.58
C LEU A 30 -13.95 28.36 -35.55
N MET A 31 -13.57 27.18 -35.07
CA MET A 31 -13.71 25.93 -35.81
C MET A 31 -14.87 25.11 -35.21
N GLY A 32 -15.80 24.75 -36.09
CA GLY A 32 -16.96 23.93 -35.81
C GLY A 32 -16.60 22.57 -35.20
N GLY A 33 -17.52 22.07 -34.39
CA GLY A 33 -17.36 20.92 -33.53
C GLY A 33 -17.01 19.64 -34.30
N MET A 34 -15.82 19.11 -34.00
CA MET A 34 -15.59 17.68 -33.97
C MET A 34 -15.37 17.27 -32.52
N PRO A 35 -15.92 16.13 -32.06
CA PRO A 35 -15.71 15.65 -30.69
C PRO A 35 -14.23 15.34 -30.49
N PHE A 36 -13.53 16.21 -29.77
CA PHE A 36 -12.17 15.99 -29.32
C PHE A 36 -12.17 14.85 -28.31
N SER A 37 -11.74 13.66 -28.74
CA SER A 37 -11.60 12.52 -27.85
C SER A 37 -10.44 12.78 -26.87
N PRO A 38 -10.70 12.86 -25.54
CA PRO A 38 -9.69 13.20 -24.53
C PRO A 38 -8.58 12.14 -24.36
N PHE A 39 -8.68 11.00 -25.05
CA PHE A 39 -7.77 9.87 -24.91
C PHE A 39 -6.39 10.08 -25.58
N MET A 40 -6.29 10.87 -26.66
CA MET A 40 -5.00 11.05 -27.36
C MET A 40 -4.02 11.98 -26.64
N LEU A 41 -4.52 12.95 -25.87
CA LEU A 41 -3.64 13.90 -25.18
C LEU A 41 -2.86 13.24 -24.03
N GLN A 42 -3.39 12.15 -23.47
CA GLN A 42 -2.74 11.37 -22.42
C GLN A 42 -1.56 10.55 -22.94
N GLN A 43 -1.60 10.10 -24.20
CA GLN A 43 -0.54 9.28 -24.79
C GLN A 43 0.75 10.08 -25.08
N GLN A 44 0.61 11.32 -25.55
CA GLN A 44 1.77 12.19 -25.82
C GLN A 44 2.50 12.60 -24.53
N GLN A 45 1.75 12.88 -23.46
CA GLN A 45 2.33 13.20 -22.15
C GLN A 45 3.07 12.00 -21.55
N TRP A 46 2.53 10.79 -21.73
CA TRP A 46 3.18 9.56 -21.29
C TRP A 46 4.50 9.29 -22.02
N ALA A 47 4.56 9.51 -23.35
CA ALA A 47 5.78 9.36 -24.13
C ALA A 47 6.88 10.33 -23.66
N ALA A 48 6.53 11.60 -23.40
CA ALA A 48 7.46 12.60 -22.86
C ALA A 48 7.98 12.23 -21.47
N PHE A 49 7.11 11.73 -20.59
CA PHE A 49 7.49 11.23 -19.26
C PHE A 49 8.46 10.05 -19.35
N MET A 50 8.17 9.06 -20.21
CA MET A 50 9.03 7.89 -20.41
C MET A 50 10.40 8.27 -20.99
N ALA A 51 10.46 9.26 -21.89
CA ALA A 51 11.73 9.79 -22.40
C ALA A 51 12.56 10.47 -21.28
N MET A 52 11.93 11.23 -20.39
CA MET A 52 12.60 11.84 -19.24
C MET A 52 13.10 10.80 -18.23
N ALA A 53 12.33 9.74 -17.97
CA ALA A 53 12.72 8.64 -17.09
C ALA A 53 13.95 7.88 -17.64
N LYS A 54 13.97 7.59 -18.95
CA LYS A 54 15.13 6.97 -19.63
C LYS A 54 16.38 7.86 -19.54
N LYS A 55 16.24 9.18 -19.73
CA LYS A 55 17.35 10.15 -19.59
C LYS A 55 17.92 10.17 -18.18
N ARG A 56 17.07 10.17 -17.14
CA ARG A 56 17.48 10.09 -15.73
C ARG A 56 18.23 8.81 -15.39
N LYS A 57 17.75 7.65 -15.87
CA LYS A 57 18.45 6.36 -15.69
C LYS A 57 19.84 6.37 -16.33
N LYS A 58 19.96 6.91 -17.56
CA LYS A 58 21.25 7.04 -18.26
C LYS A 58 22.22 7.96 -17.53
N GLU A 59 21.75 9.09 -17.00
CA GLU A 59 22.58 10.01 -16.22
C GLU A 59 23.04 9.39 -14.89
N LYS A 60 22.16 8.69 -14.17
CA LYS A 60 22.51 7.98 -12.93
C LYS A 60 23.56 6.89 -13.18
N LYS A 61 23.42 6.12 -14.26
CA LYS A 61 24.44 5.12 -14.69
C LYS A 61 25.78 5.77 -15.03
N LYS A 62 25.76 6.92 -15.72
CA LYS A 62 26.98 7.69 -16.04
C LYS A 62 27.67 8.23 -14.78
N ARG A 63 26.91 8.72 -13.78
CA ARG A 63 27.46 9.18 -12.49
C ARG A 63 28.06 8.02 -11.69
N LYS A 64 27.42 6.84 -11.67
CA LYS A 64 27.96 5.65 -11.00
C LYS A 64 29.32 5.24 -11.59
N ARG A 65 29.41 5.14 -12.93
CA ARG A 65 30.69 4.84 -13.61
C ARG A 65 31.80 5.85 -13.30
N ARG A 66 31.47 7.15 -13.23
CA ARG A 66 32.45 8.19 -12.86
C ARG A 66 32.97 8.06 -11.43
N ARG A 67 32.13 7.57 -10.51
CA ARG A 67 32.49 7.38 -9.10
C ARG A 67 33.35 6.12 -8.91
N GLU A 68 33.06 5.08 -9.68
CA GLU A 68 33.88 3.86 -9.71
C GLU A 68 35.24 4.12 -10.36
N SER A 69 35.29 4.90 -11.45
CA SER A 69 36.58 5.28 -12.08
C SER A 69 37.42 6.27 -11.27
N SER A 70 36.85 6.94 -10.27
CA SER A 70 37.59 7.85 -9.39
C SER A 70 37.99 7.20 -8.06
N SER A 71 37.67 5.92 -7.85
CA SER A 71 37.89 5.21 -6.59
C SER A 71 39.09 4.27 -6.61
N SER A 72 39.85 4.22 -7.71
CA SER A 72 40.96 3.27 -7.90
C SER A 72 42.35 3.81 -7.52
N ASP A 73 42.48 5.05 -7.03
CA ASP A 73 43.81 5.67 -6.74
C ASP A 73 44.09 5.92 -5.25
N SER A 74 43.44 5.23 -4.30
CA SER A 74 43.66 5.50 -2.87
C SER A 74 43.42 4.29 -1.97
N SER A 75 44.26 3.26 -2.05
CA SER A 75 44.35 2.28 -0.96
C SER A 75 45.74 1.66 -0.84
N SER A 76 46.67 2.42 -0.26
CA SER A 76 47.85 1.89 0.41
C SER A 76 47.99 2.60 1.76
N SER A 77 47.44 1.99 2.82
CA SER A 77 48.03 1.90 4.17
C SER A 77 46.97 1.64 5.26
N ALA A 78 47.26 0.60 6.05
CA ALA A 78 47.04 0.45 7.49
C ALA A 78 45.61 0.56 8.08
N ALA A 79 45.12 -0.55 8.62
CA ALA A 79 45.12 -0.85 10.06
C ALA A 79 43.99 -1.83 10.40
N ALA A 80 44.36 -2.97 10.98
CA ALA A 80 43.44 -3.99 11.46
C ALA A 80 42.63 -3.47 12.66
N GLY A 81 41.31 -3.57 12.57
CA GLY A 81 40.36 -3.26 13.64
C GLY A 81 39.13 -4.15 13.48
N GLU A 82 39.08 -5.19 14.30
CA GLU A 82 38.11 -6.28 14.30
C GLU A 82 36.74 -5.77 14.80
N THR A 83 35.78 -5.61 13.89
CA THR A 83 34.36 -5.33 14.23
C THR A 83 33.45 -6.28 13.45
N THR A 84 33.24 -7.47 14.00
CA THR A 84 32.25 -8.44 13.54
C THR A 84 30.85 -8.00 13.99
N GLY A 85 30.32 -6.96 13.35
CA GLY A 85 29.05 -6.34 13.70
C GLY A 85 27.94 -6.68 12.72
N LEU A 86 26.92 -7.42 13.18
CA LEU A 86 25.51 -7.55 12.74
C LEU A 86 25.18 -7.76 11.24
N ASP A 87 25.83 -7.07 10.31
CA ASP A 87 25.64 -7.19 8.86
C ASP A 87 25.98 -8.59 8.32
N GLU A 88 26.91 -9.29 8.97
CA GLU A 88 27.27 -10.66 8.62
C GLU A 88 26.16 -11.68 8.96
N PHE A 89 25.38 -11.41 10.02
CA PHE A 89 24.24 -12.24 10.41
C PHE A 89 23.05 -12.12 9.44
N ILE A 90 22.79 -10.90 8.94
CA ILE A 90 21.73 -10.66 7.95
C ILE A 90 22.13 -11.27 6.59
N ALA A 91 23.41 -11.19 6.21
CA ALA A 91 23.92 -11.81 4.99
C ALA A 91 23.91 -13.35 5.05
N ALA A 92 24.19 -13.96 6.22
CA ALA A 92 24.15 -15.41 6.41
C ALA A 92 22.73 -15.97 6.33
N ALA A 93 21.73 -15.29 6.91
CA ALA A 93 20.33 -15.68 6.82
C ALA A 93 19.79 -15.63 5.37
N ALA A 94 20.25 -14.67 4.56
CA ALA A 94 19.90 -14.58 3.14
C ALA A 94 20.58 -15.66 2.27
N LYS A 95 21.76 -16.16 2.67
CA LYS A 95 22.47 -17.26 1.98
C LYS A 95 21.89 -18.63 2.33
N ALA A 96 21.45 -18.84 3.58
CA ALA A 96 20.80 -20.10 3.98
C ALA A 96 19.48 -20.35 3.24
N ALA A 97 18.78 -19.29 2.81
CA ALA A 97 17.55 -19.40 2.02
C ALA A 97 17.76 -19.78 0.54
N ARG A 98 19.01 -19.92 0.06
CA ARG A 98 19.34 -20.22 -1.35
C ARG A 98 19.97 -21.59 -1.60
N LYS A 99 20.25 -22.38 -0.56
CA LYS A 99 21.03 -23.63 -0.74
C LYS A 99 20.19 -24.87 -1.08
N ASP A 100 18.87 -24.79 -0.94
CA ASP A 100 17.94 -25.87 -1.32
C ASP A 100 16.98 -25.42 -2.44
N GLU A 101 17.51 -24.83 -3.51
CA GLU A 101 16.83 -24.92 -4.81
C GLU A 101 17.20 -26.26 -5.45
N GLU A 102 16.65 -27.33 -4.87
CA GLU A 102 16.38 -28.53 -5.64
C GLU A 102 15.40 -28.11 -6.74
N GLU A 103 15.74 -28.46 -7.98
CA GLU A 103 14.97 -28.10 -9.17
C GLU A 103 13.49 -28.41 -8.91
N PRO A 104 12.58 -27.41 -8.88
CA PRO A 104 11.19 -27.69 -8.61
C PRO A 104 10.71 -28.58 -9.74
N THR A 105 10.53 -29.87 -9.42
CA THR A 105 9.81 -30.80 -10.27
C THR A 105 8.54 -30.06 -10.66
N LYS A 106 8.46 -29.77 -11.95
CA LYS A 106 7.37 -29.04 -12.57
C LYS A 106 6.14 -29.93 -12.43
N VAL A 107 5.53 -29.94 -11.24
CA VAL A 107 4.20 -30.50 -11.04
C VAL A 107 3.34 -29.72 -12.02
N PRO A 108 2.75 -30.35 -13.04
CA PRO A 108 1.85 -29.66 -13.94
C PRO A 108 0.68 -29.20 -13.08
N CYS A 109 0.69 -27.92 -12.69
CA CYS A 109 -0.49 -27.26 -12.16
C CYS A 109 -1.53 -27.35 -13.27
N ASN A 110 -2.48 -28.27 -13.12
CA ASN A 110 -3.55 -28.46 -14.06
C ASN A 110 -4.35 -27.15 -14.08
N PRO A 111 -4.50 -26.44 -15.21
CA PRO A 111 -5.22 -25.17 -15.26
C PRO A 111 -6.70 -25.32 -14.83
N ASP A 112 -7.20 -26.55 -14.78
CA ASP A 112 -8.55 -26.90 -14.31
C ASP A 112 -8.70 -26.94 -12.77
N ASP A 113 -7.63 -26.84 -11.97
CA ASP A 113 -7.76 -26.76 -10.50
C ASP A 113 -8.06 -25.34 -9.99
N MET A 114 -7.85 -24.30 -10.80
CA MET A 114 -8.30 -22.94 -10.48
C MET A 114 -9.78 -22.72 -10.83
N THR A 115 -10.32 -23.42 -11.83
CA THR A 115 -11.76 -23.41 -12.13
C THR A 115 -12.55 -24.15 -11.07
N SER A 116 -11.97 -25.12 -10.35
CA SER A 116 -12.58 -25.75 -9.17
C SER A 116 -12.84 -24.75 -8.03
N LEU A 117 -11.96 -23.75 -7.83
CA LEU A 117 -12.14 -22.76 -6.76
C LEU A 117 -13.14 -21.66 -7.13
N ASP A 118 -13.14 -21.20 -8.39
CA ASP A 118 -14.22 -20.35 -8.91
C ASP A 118 -15.55 -21.13 -9.02
N ALA A 119 -15.52 -22.45 -9.25
CA ALA A 119 -16.69 -23.34 -9.19
C ALA A 119 -17.16 -23.61 -7.76
N LEU A 120 -16.29 -23.65 -6.75
CA LEU A 120 -16.66 -23.73 -5.33
C LEU A 120 -17.26 -22.41 -4.82
N ILE A 121 -16.88 -21.29 -5.43
CA ILE A 121 -17.48 -19.98 -5.18
C ILE A 121 -18.79 -19.80 -5.97
N ALA A 122 -18.89 -20.36 -7.19
CA ALA A 122 -20.11 -20.34 -8.02
C ALA A 122 -21.15 -21.39 -7.60
N ALA A 123 -20.73 -22.53 -7.04
CA ALA A 123 -21.58 -23.55 -6.44
C ALA A 123 -21.91 -23.24 -4.98
N GLY A 124 -22.22 -21.96 -4.69
CA GLY A 124 -23.00 -21.64 -3.51
C GLY A 124 -24.23 -22.55 -3.45
N PRO A 125 -24.75 -22.89 -2.25
CA PRO A 125 -25.83 -23.85 -2.10
C PRO A 125 -26.97 -23.47 -3.05
N SER A 126 -27.20 -24.30 -4.07
CA SER A 126 -28.38 -24.23 -4.91
C SER A 126 -29.57 -24.42 -3.99
N SER A 127 -30.21 -23.31 -3.62
CA SER A 127 -31.55 -23.31 -3.07
C SER A 127 -32.50 -23.68 -4.20
N GLU A 128 -32.57 -24.97 -4.53
CA GLU A 128 -33.69 -25.53 -5.29
C GLU A 128 -34.92 -25.47 -4.38
N GLY A 129 -35.60 -24.33 -4.44
CA GLY A 129 -36.89 -24.08 -3.82
C GLY A 129 -37.64 -23.12 -4.73
N GLN A 130 -38.34 -23.68 -5.72
CA GLN A 130 -39.31 -22.96 -6.55
C GLN A 130 -40.41 -22.41 -5.65
N GLY A 131 -40.33 -21.10 -5.37
CA GLY A 131 -41.41 -20.29 -4.81
C GLY A 131 -41.78 -19.22 -5.83
N GLU A 132 -43.02 -19.26 -6.28
CA GLU A 132 -43.69 -18.33 -7.17
C GLU A 132 -43.46 -16.85 -6.77
N PRO A 133 -43.14 -15.93 -7.71
CA PRO A 133 -42.87 -14.54 -7.38
C PRO A 133 -44.17 -13.83 -6.98
N THR A 134 -44.46 -13.81 -5.68
CA THR A 134 -45.46 -12.90 -5.11
C THR A 134 -44.91 -11.49 -5.22
N ALA A 135 -45.71 -10.57 -5.78
CA ALA A 135 -45.34 -9.17 -5.96
C ALA A 135 -44.85 -8.56 -4.62
N PRO A 136 -43.72 -7.81 -4.62
CA PRO A 136 -43.20 -7.22 -3.41
C PRO A 136 -44.19 -6.19 -2.86
N ALA A 137 -44.59 -6.39 -1.60
CA ALA A 137 -45.33 -5.40 -0.84
C ALA A 137 -44.56 -4.06 -0.83
N PRO A 138 -45.27 -2.91 -0.89
CA PRO A 138 -44.64 -1.59 -0.85
C PRO A 138 -43.76 -1.46 0.40
N ALA A 139 -42.52 -1.04 0.18
CA ALA A 139 -41.54 -0.81 1.25
C ALA A 139 -42.15 0.08 2.35
N PRO A 140 -42.07 -0.32 3.63
CA PRO A 140 -42.47 0.54 4.73
C PRO A 140 -41.64 1.82 4.69
N ALA A 141 -42.30 2.96 4.91
CA ALA A 141 -41.66 4.27 4.96
C ALA A 141 -40.45 4.23 5.92
N PRO A 142 -39.32 4.88 5.57
CA PRO A 142 -38.14 4.89 6.40
C PRO A 142 -38.47 5.46 7.78
N ALA A 143 -38.16 4.69 8.82
CA ALA A 143 -38.27 5.15 10.19
C ALA A 143 -37.47 6.46 10.35
N PRO A 144 -37.99 7.47 11.07
CA PRO A 144 -37.29 8.71 11.29
C PRO A 144 -35.93 8.43 11.95
N ALA A 145 -34.88 9.03 11.39
CA ALA A 145 -33.53 8.92 11.91
C ALA A 145 -33.51 9.23 13.42
N PRO A 146 -32.85 8.41 14.25
CA PRO A 146 -32.69 8.73 15.66
C PRO A 146 -31.99 10.09 15.76
N ALA A 147 -32.58 11.00 16.54
CA ALA A 147 -31.99 12.29 16.84
C ALA A 147 -30.54 12.08 17.31
N PRO A 148 -29.59 12.97 16.92
CA PRO A 148 -28.20 12.87 17.34
C PRO A 148 -28.13 12.86 18.87
N GLY A 149 -28.03 11.67 19.44
CA GLY A 149 -27.82 11.47 20.86
C GLY A 149 -26.52 12.15 21.22
N SER A 150 -26.59 13.08 22.17
CA SER A 150 -25.44 13.78 22.73
C SER A 150 -24.38 12.76 23.13
N ALA A 151 -23.31 12.66 22.33
CA ALA A 151 -22.15 11.89 22.70
C ALA A 151 -21.64 12.41 24.05
N PRO A 152 -21.37 11.55 25.04
CA PRO A 152 -20.87 12.00 26.33
C PRO A 152 -19.52 12.69 26.14
N ALA A 153 -19.48 13.98 26.47
CA ALA A 153 -18.31 14.86 26.34
C ALA A 153 -17.19 14.54 27.36
N THR A 154 -17.06 13.30 27.82
CA THR A 154 -16.25 12.93 29.00
C THR A 154 -14.97 12.14 28.70
N ALA A 155 -14.62 11.88 27.43
CA ALA A 155 -13.32 11.26 27.12
C ALA A 155 -12.14 12.26 27.20
N ALA A 156 -12.36 13.54 26.88
CA ALA A 156 -11.30 14.55 26.90
C ALA A 156 -10.95 15.05 28.31
N ALA A 157 -11.90 15.03 29.25
CA ALA A 157 -11.67 15.45 30.63
C ALA A 157 -10.96 14.38 31.48
N ALA A 158 -11.05 13.09 31.12
CA ALA A 158 -10.34 12.01 31.81
C ALA A 158 -8.81 12.06 31.60
N LEU A 159 -8.33 12.70 30.51
CA LEU A 159 -6.90 12.92 30.28
C LEU A 159 -6.28 13.99 31.18
N ALA A 160 -7.09 14.81 31.87
CA ALA A 160 -6.59 15.91 32.70
C ALA A 160 -6.39 15.53 34.18
N MET A 161 -6.93 14.39 34.64
CA MET A 161 -6.88 13.98 36.06
C MET A 161 -6.32 12.56 36.30
N GLY A 162 -5.98 11.81 35.24
CA GLY A 162 -5.25 10.55 35.38
C GLY A 162 -3.76 10.82 35.55
N GLY A 163 -3.24 10.64 36.76
CA GLY A 163 -1.78 10.47 36.94
C GLY A 163 -1.26 9.34 36.05
N PRO A 164 0.07 9.23 35.83
CA PRO A 164 0.65 8.11 35.11
C PRO A 164 0.07 6.79 35.66
N PRO A 165 -0.34 5.83 34.81
CA PRO A 165 -0.92 4.58 35.27
C PRO A 165 -0.01 3.92 36.30
N GLU A 166 -0.60 3.31 37.32
CA GLU A 166 0.17 2.66 38.38
C GLU A 166 1.02 1.54 37.77
N LYS A 167 2.34 1.59 38.00
CA LYS A 167 3.25 0.57 37.47
C LYS A 167 3.03 -0.74 38.20
N HIS A 168 2.86 -1.83 37.48
CA HIS A 168 2.92 -3.18 38.02
C HIS A 168 4.39 -3.61 38.19
N GLY A 169 5.02 -3.18 39.27
CA GLY A 169 6.44 -3.42 39.54
C GLY A 169 7.34 -2.61 38.60
N ASP A 170 8.27 -3.28 37.91
CA ASP A 170 9.14 -2.64 36.91
C ASP A 170 8.45 -2.48 35.54
N THR A 171 7.30 -3.13 35.34
CA THR A 171 6.53 -3.12 34.09
C THR A 171 5.27 -2.28 34.22
N TRP A 172 4.84 -1.65 33.12
CA TRP A 172 3.63 -0.81 33.11
C TRP A 172 2.33 -1.63 33.04
N GLU A 173 2.41 -2.91 32.70
CA GLU A 173 1.24 -3.76 32.47
C GLU A 173 1.45 -5.16 33.02
N GLU A 174 0.36 -5.84 33.37
CA GLU A 174 0.40 -7.23 33.82
C GLU A 174 0.86 -8.17 32.68
N PRO A 175 1.79 -9.11 32.95
CA PRO A 175 2.27 -10.08 31.96
C PRO A 175 1.14 -10.91 31.33
N ARG A 176 1.29 -11.24 30.04
CA ARG A 176 0.34 -12.09 29.28
C ARG A 176 0.10 -13.45 29.91
N GLU A 177 1.10 -14.03 30.55
CA GLU A 177 1.00 -15.33 31.25
C GLU A 177 -0.06 -15.32 32.35
N LYS A 178 -0.26 -14.19 33.03
CA LYS A 178 -1.28 -14.05 34.07
C LYS A 178 -2.67 -13.75 33.51
N THR A 179 -2.72 -12.96 32.44
CA THR A 179 -4.00 -12.58 31.80
C THR A 179 -4.54 -13.69 30.90
N GLY A 180 -3.74 -14.70 30.54
CA GLY A 180 -4.14 -15.78 29.64
C GLY A 180 -4.23 -15.36 28.17
N LEU A 181 -3.75 -14.17 27.82
CA LEU A 181 -3.77 -13.67 26.45
C LEU A 181 -2.70 -14.37 25.60
N LYS A 182 -3.13 -14.98 24.50
CA LYS A 182 -2.25 -15.65 23.54
C LYS A 182 -2.02 -14.78 22.31
N LEU A 183 -0.85 -14.90 21.67
CA LEU A 183 -0.62 -14.25 20.39
C LEU A 183 -1.29 -15.07 19.27
N ILE A 184 -1.63 -14.43 18.16
CA ILE A 184 -2.26 -15.08 16.99
C ILE A 184 -1.52 -16.34 16.53
N GLY A 185 -0.19 -16.31 16.51
CA GLY A 185 0.65 -17.45 16.12
C GLY A 185 0.76 -18.54 17.18
N GLU A 186 0.39 -18.27 18.44
CA GLU A 186 0.27 -19.27 19.51
C GLU A 186 -1.11 -19.98 19.46
N GLU A 187 -2.13 -19.31 18.92
CA GLU A 187 -3.46 -19.90 18.67
C GLU A 187 -3.58 -20.57 17.30
N ALA A 188 -2.68 -20.24 16.37
CA ALA A 188 -2.65 -20.83 15.06
C ALA A 188 -2.35 -22.34 15.11
N PRO A 189 -2.89 -23.13 14.16
CA PRO A 189 -2.55 -24.53 14.00
C PRO A 189 -1.02 -24.77 13.96
N PRO A 190 -0.51 -25.84 14.59
CA PRO A 190 0.94 -26.07 14.75
C PRO A 190 1.69 -26.32 13.42
N ASN A 191 0.97 -26.53 12.32
CA ASN A 191 1.53 -26.67 10.99
C ASN A 191 1.86 -25.32 10.31
N LEU A 192 1.44 -24.19 10.89
CA LEU A 192 1.73 -22.87 10.34
C LEU A 192 3.04 -22.31 10.92
N PRO A 193 4.04 -21.97 10.07
CA PRO A 193 5.37 -21.56 10.52
C PRO A 193 5.42 -20.07 10.93
N TRP A 194 4.62 -19.68 11.93
CA TRP A 194 4.64 -18.33 12.49
C TRP A 194 5.99 -18.00 13.13
N ARG A 195 6.46 -16.77 12.91
CA ARG A 195 7.74 -16.26 13.44
C ARG A 195 7.53 -14.90 14.07
N TYR A 196 7.89 -14.73 15.34
CA TYR A 196 7.85 -13.43 16.01
C TYR A 196 9.19 -12.72 15.88
N VAL A 197 9.27 -11.72 14.99
CA VAL A 197 10.50 -10.94 14.74
C VAL A 197 10.73 -9.91 15.84
N LEU A 198 9.65 -9.41 16.44
CA LEU A 198 9.66 -8.57 17.63
C LEU A 198 8.73 -9.20 18.66
N LYS A 199 9.25 -9.44 19.87
CA LYS A 199 8.49 -9.87 21.04
C LYS A 199 8.95 -9.05 22.25
N ASP A 200 8.32 -7.91 22.47
CA ASP A 200 8.58 -7.02 23.61
C ASP A 200 7.36 -7.04 24.54
N GLU A 201 7.41 -7.92 25.54
CA GLU A 201 6.37 -8.10 26.55
C GLU A 201 6.19 -6.87 27.44
N SER A 202 7.26 -6.08 27.67
CA SER A 202 7.21 -4.88 28.54
C SER A 202 6.35 -3.77 27.92
N ARG A 203 6.32 -3.69 26.59
CA ARG A 203 5.58 -2.67 25.83
C ARG A 203 4.35 -3.22 25.11
N ARG A 204 4.01 -4.49 25.33
CA ARG A 204 3.00 -5.24 24.55
C ARG A 204 3.15 -5.05 23.03
N SER A 205 4.40 -5.06 22.57
CA SER A 205 4.73 -4.83 21.16
C SER A 205 5.20 -6.13 20.52
N PHE A 206 4.38 -6.64 19.60
CA PHE A 206 4.60 -7.91 18.93
C PHE A 206 4.53 -7.73 17.42
N VAL A 207 5.46 -8.34 16.70
CA VAL A 207 5.43 -8.42 15.23
C VAL A 207 5.55 -9.88 14.82
N GLY A 208 4.42 -10.46 14.44
CA GLY A 208 4.34 -11.80 13.86
C GLY A 208 4.50 -11.77 12.35
N PHE A 209 5.21 -12.76 11.81
CA PHE A 209 5.41 -12.98 10.39
C PHE A 209 5.03 -14.42 10.04
N LEU A 210 4.08 -14.58 9.13
CA LEU A 210 3.69 -15.86 8.56
C LEU A 210 4.18 -15.91 7.10
N PRO A 211 5.24 -16.66 6.78
CA PRO A 211 5.76 -16.72 5.42
C PRO A 211 4.79 -17.45 4.49
N ARG A 212 4.70 -16.96 3.24
CA ARG A 212 4.02 -17.64 2.11
C ARG A 212 2.56 -18.01 2.37
N THR A 213 1.78 -17.12 2.99
CA THR A 213 0.32 -17.31 3.17
C THR A 213 -0.43 -17.49 1.86
N LEU A 214 0.05 -16.87 0.78
CA LEU A 214 -0.51 -16.96 -0.55
C LEU A 214 0.53 -17.52 -1.50
N SER A 215 0.13 -18.44 -2.38
CA SER A 215 0.98 -18.92 -3.46
C SER A 215 1.29 -17.78 -4.43
N ARG A 216 2.36 -17.95 -5.22
CA ARG A 216 2.78 -16.94 -6.20
C ARG A 216 1.69 -16.67 -7.24
N ASP A 217 0.99 -17.71 -7.67
CA ASP A 217 -0.05 -17.63 -8.70
C ASP A 217 -1.30 -16.93 -8.17
N VAL A 218 -1.69 -17.24 -6.92
CA VAL A 218 -2.79 -16.55 -6.23
C VAL A 218 -2.46 -15.06 -6.03
N CYS A 219 -1.23 -14.75 -5.61
CA CYS A 219 -0.75 -13.37 -5.51
C CYS A 219 -0.84 -12.63 -6.86
N ALA A 220 -0.40 -13.28 -7.95
CA ALA A 220 -0.45 -12.69 -9.28
C ALA A 220 -1.89 -12.44 -9.73
N SER A 221 -2.80 -13.39 -9.49
CA SER A 221 -4.23 -13.25 -9.81
C SER A 221 -4.86 -12.06 -9.06
N PHE A 222 -4.65 -11.96 -7.73
CA PHE A 222 -5.16 -10.83 -6.97
C PHE A 222 -4.53 -9.50 -7.37
N TYR A 223 -3.25 -9.51 -7.77
CA TYR A 223 -2.60 -8.32 -8.29
C TYR A 223 -3.27 -7.81 -9.57
N GLU A 224 -3.55 -8.68 -10.54
CA GLU A 224 -4.24 -8.30 -11.78
C GLU A 224 -5.68 -7.82 -11.50
N LYS A 225 -6.39 -8.49 -10.58
CA LYS A 225 -7.74 -8.08 -10.14
C LYS A 225 -7.71 -6.72 -9.45
N ALA A 226 -6.72 -6.42 -8.61
CA ALA A 226 -6.58 -5.11 -7.98
C ALA A 226 -6.18 -4.02 -8.98
N LEU A 227 -5.32 -4.36 -9.95
CA LEU A 227 -4.87 -3.43 -10.98
C LEU A 227 -6.01 -3.02 -11.91
N SER A 228 -6.84 -3.97 -12.34
CA SER A 228 -7.90 -3.76 -13.33
C SER A 228 -9.28 -3.48 -12.72
N GLY A 229 -9.58 -4.05 -11.55
CA GLY A 229 -10.91 -4.05 -10.94
C GLY A 229 -11.18 -2.93 -9.94
N ALA A 230 -10.24 -2.01 -9.74
CA ALA A 230 -10.39 -0.89 -8.82
C ALA A 230 -10.43 0.45 -9.58
N ASN A 231 -11.28 1.39 -9.12
CA ASN A 231 -11.31 2.74 -9.68
C ASN A 231 -10.17 3.59 -9.09
N TRP A 232 -8.99 3.48 -9.68
CA TRP A 232 -7.79 4.20 -9.27
C TRP A 232 -7.85 5.69 -9.64
N LEU A 233 -8.23 6.53 -8.69
CA LEU A 233 -8.35 7.99 -8.87
C LEU A 233 -7.06 8.72 -8.47
N GLN A 234 -6.74 9.81 -9.16
CA GLN A 234 -5.62 10.69 -8.80
C GLN A 234 -6.17 11.96 -8.15
N PRO A 235 -6.33 12.01 -6.82
CA PRO A 235 -6.91 13.17 -6.17
C PRO A 235 -6.02 14.41 -6.37
N ALA A 236 -6.66 15.56 -6.57
CA ALA A 236 -6.00 16.85 -6.65
C ALA A 236 -6.10 17.56 -5.30
N GLY A 237 -4.95 18.00 -4.78
CA GLY A 237 -4.89 18.85 -3.59
C GLY A 237 -4.66 20.32 -3.94
N PRO A 238 -4.50 21.19 -2.92
CA PRO A 238 -4.22 22.61 -3.11
C PRO A 238 -2.96 22.91 -3.95
N ASN A 239 -2.00 21.98 -3.96
CA ASN A 239 -0.74 22.09 -4.69
C ASN A 239 -0.74 21.32 -6.02
N GLY A 240 -1.92 20.94 -6.53
CA GLY A 240 -2.08 20.16 -7.76
C GLY A 240 -2.27 18.66 -7.53
N PRO A 241 -2.22 17.84 -8.61
CA PRO A 241 -2.46 16.40 -8.55
C PRO A 241 -1.36 15.66 -7.78
N ILE A 242 -1.74 14.78 -6.85
CA ILE A 242 -0.78 13.93 -6.13
C ILE A 242 -0.16 12.94 -7.13
N PRO A 243 1.16 12.66 -7.09
CA PRO A 243 1.81 11.75 -8.05
C PRO A 243 1.39 10.27 -7.97
N ARG A 244 0.43 9.91 -7.13
CA ARG A 244 -0.04 8.52 -6.93
C ARG A 244 -1.54 8.46 -7.17
N LYS A 245 -1.99 7.36 -7.78
CA LYS A 245 -3.41 7.01 -7.81
C LYS A 245 -3.76 6.28 -6.52
N THR A 246 -5.00 6.41 -6.07
CA THR A 246 -5.51 5.85 -4.83
C THR A 246 -6.95 5.43 -5.04
N ALA A 247 -7.35 4.37 -4.37
CA ALA A 247 -8.70 3.85 -4.40
C ALA A 247 -9.05 3.48 -2.95
N TRP A 248 -10.10 4.10 -2.39
CA TRP A 248 -10.51 3.87 -1.00
C TRP A 248 -11.68 2.90 -0.97
N MET A 249 -11.41 1.66 -0.59
CA MET A 249 -12.41 0.60 -0.58
C MET A 249 -13.03 0.45 0.81
N VAL A 250 -14.34 0.22 0.88
CA VAL A 250 -15.06 -0.01 2.15
C VAL A 250 -15.93 -1.26 2.09
N TYR A 251 -16.12 -1.90 3.25
CA TYR A 251 -17.02 -3.03 3.41
C TYR A 251 -18.48 -2.59 3.19
N PHE A 252 -19.36 -3.55 2.90
CA PHE A 252 -20.75 -3.34 2.46
C PHE A 252 -21.47 -2.26 3.27
N ASP A 253 -22.14 -1.34 2.58
CA ASP A 253 -22.90 -0.19 3.13
C ASP A 253 -22.15 0.84 4.00
N CYS A 254 -20.82 0.78 4.15
CA CYS A 254 -20.07 1.89 4.76
C CYS A 254 -19.95 3.04 3.75
N ALA A 255 -20.28 4.26 4.19
CA ALA A 255 -20.08 5.50 3.42
C ALA A 255 -18.90 6.32 3.95
N CYS A 256 -17.96 5.65 4.63
CA CYS A 256 -16.91 6.30 5.39
C CYS A 256 -15.83 6.83 4.43
N THR A 257 -15.67 8.14 4.34
CA THR A 257 -14.65 8.80 3.50
C THR A 257 -13.26 8.72 4.12
N TYR A 258 -12.23 8.48 3.31
CA TYR A 258 -10.85 8.59 3.77
C TYR A 258 -10.33 10.01 3.60
N ARG A 259 -9.81 10.58 4.68
CA ARG A 259 -9.22 11.92 4.68
C ARG A 259 -7.75 11.88 5.06
N TYR A 260 -6.91 12.38 4.16
CA TYR A 260 -5.48 12.57 4.41
C TYR A 260 -5.11 14.04 4.22
N GLY A 261 -4.97 14.77 5.33
CA GLY A 261 -4.78 16.21 5.33
C GLY A 261 -6.01 16.96 4.83
N ARG A 262 -5.90 17.60 3.65
CA ARG A 262 -6.98 18.37 2.98
C ARG A 262 -7.57 17.65 1.76
N ILE A 263 -7.30 16.36 1.63
CA ILE A 263 -7.68 15.56 0.48
C ILE A 263 -8.63 14.48 0.97
N GLU A 264 -9.79 14.42 0.34
CA GLU A 264 -10.86 13.48 0.63
C GLU A 264 -10.98 12.52 -0.56
N VAL A 265 -11.15 11.23 -0.25
CA VAL A 265 -11.33 10.17 -1.24
C VAL A 265 -12.64 9.47 -0.92
N GLU A 266 -13.56 9.51 -1.88
CA GLU A 266 -14.86 8.87 -1.79
C GLU A 266 -14.71 7.35 -1.64
N PRO A 267 -15.57 6.71 -0.82
CA PRO A 267 -15.59 5.27 -0.71
C PRO A 267 -16.09 4.60 -1.99
N GLN A 268 -15.45 3.49 -2.33
CA GLN A 268 -15.96 2.51 -3.29
C GLN A 268 -16.21 1.19 -2.55
N GLN A 269 -17.30 0.50 -2.89
CA GLN A 269 -17.61 -0.78 -2.25
C GLN A 269 -16.55 -1.83 -2.56
N TYR A 270 -16.35 -2.78 -1.64
CA TYR A 270 -15.47 -3.93 -1.84
C TYR A 270 -15.92 -4.74 -3.05
N PRO A 271 -15.06 -4.90 -4.08
CA PRO A 271 -15.34 -5.88 -5.12
C PRO A 271 -15.22 -7.29 -4.57
N GLN A 272 -15.88 -8.26 -5.20
CA GLN A 272 -15.92 -9.64 -4.70
C GLN A 272 -14.54 -10.25 -4.44
N TRP A 273 -13.56 -9.95 -5.30
CA TRP A 273 -12.19 -10.43 -5.12
C TRP A 273 -11.52 -9.89 -3.85
N MET A 274 -11.90 -8.69 -3.38
CA MET A 274 -11.38 -8.11 -2.14
C MET A 274 -11.97 -8.86 -0.94
N CYS A 275 -13.26 -9.19 -0.97
CA CYS A 275 -13.89 -10.03 0.05
C CYS A 275 -13.20 -11.41 0.13
N THR A 276 -12.92 -12.03 -1.02
CA THR A 276 -12.17 -13.29 -1.07
C THR A 276 -10.75 -13.13 -0.50
N LEU A 277 -10.01 -12.10 -0.90
CA LEU A 277 -8.66 -11.84 -0.39
C LEU A 277 -8.65 -11.64 1.12
N MET A 278 -9.58 -10.84 1.64
CA MET A 278 -9.72 -10.57 3.07
C MET A 278 -10.04 -11.85 3.84
N HIS A 279 -10.96 -12.68 3.34
CA HIS A 279 -11.25 -13.99 3.93
C HIS A 279 -10.01 -14.88 4.02
N TRP A 280 -9.21 -14.95 2.95
CA TRP A 280 -7.97 -15.72 2.92
C TRP A 280 -6.94 -15.19 3.92
N VAL A 281 -6.71 -13.87 3.93
CA VAL A 281 -5.72 -13.25 4.82
C VAL A 281 -6.16 -13.36 6.27
N MET A 282 -7.42 -13.02 6.58
CA MET A 282 -7.94 -13.04 7.94
C MET A 282 -8.04 -14.45 8.52
N ARG A 283 -8.34 -15.48 7.71
CA ARG A 283 -8.24 -16.88 8.17
C ARG A 283 -6.83 -17.26 8.58
N GLY A 284 -5.82 -16.71 7.91
CA GLY A 284 -4.42 -16.95 8.25
C GLY A 284 -3.96 -16.16 9.47
N THR A 285 -4.56 -14.99 9.75
CA THR A 285 -4.06 -14.02 10.74
C THR A 285 -5.00 -13.72 11.91
N GLY A 286 -6.20 -14.29 11.94
CA GLY A 286 -7.19 -14.04 12.98
C GLY A 286 -7.35 -15.24 13.91
N PRO A 287 -7.79 -15.00 15.17
CA PRO A 287 -8.32 -16.10 15.97
C PRO A 287 -9.46 -16.72 15.17
N THR A 288 -9.40 -18.03 14.96
CA THR A 288 -10.55 -18.79 14.49
C THR A 288 -11.56 -18.77 15.62
N ALA A 289 -12.34 -17.70 15.72
CA ALA A 289 -13.58 -17.74 16.47
C ALA A 289 -14.35 -18.90 15.84
N ALA A 290 -14.49 -19.99 16.59
CA ALA A 290 -15.36 -21.09 16.19
C ALA A 290 -16.75 -20.48 16.01
N ILE A 291 -17.16 -20.31 14.76
CA ILE A 291 -18.53 -19.96 14.38
C ILE A 291 -19.34 -21.25 14.41
#